data_AF-A0AA35XQQ9-F1
#
_entry.id   AF-A0AA35XQQ9-F1
#
_cell.length_a   1.000
_cell.length_b   1.000
_cell.length_c   1.000
_cell.angle_alpha   90.00
_cell.angle_beta   90.00
_cell.angle_gamma   90.00
#
_symmetry.space_group_name_H-M   'P 1'
#
loop_
_entity.id
_entity.type
_entity.pdbx_description
1 polymer ?
#
loop_
_entity_poly.entity_id
_entity_poly.type
_entity_poly.pdbx_seq_one_letter_code
_entity_poly.pdbx_strand_id
1 'polypeptide(L)'
;MTLLRDAYAAETGALETALAAGDFDTALACDQRRQDLLRTAITEMPENDDDLQRFLADAEAHNAEMIDRLEEGLMQGRRALAQSQKAMKAYTL
;
A
#
# COMPACT_ATOMS: atom_id res chain seq x y z
N MET A 1 -10.58 20.35 0.73
CA MET A 1 -10.65 18.88 0.64
C MET A 1 -10.33 18.30 -0.72
N THR A 2 -10.88 18.81 -1.81
CA THR A 2 -10.70 18.22 -3.16
C THR A 2 -9.23 18.01 -3.55
N LEU A 3 -8.37 19.03 -3.37
CA LEU A 3 -6.93 18.91 -3.70
C LEU A 3 -6.17 17.84 -2.89
N LEU A 4 -6.50 17.69 -1.60
CA LEU A 4 -5.88 16.68 -0.73
C LEU A 4 -6.33 15.26 -1.13
N ARG A 5 -7.62 15.10 -1.45
CA ARG A 5 -8.16 13.83 -1.94
C ARG A 5 -7.56 13.44 -3.29
N ASP A 6 -7.45 14.40 -4.22
CA ASP A 6 -6.88 14.17 -5.54
C ASP A 6 -5.40 13.79 -5.45
N ALA A 7 -4.63 14.48 -4.60
CA ALA A 7 -3.23 14.15 -4.35
C ALA A 7 -3.09 12.75 -3.71
N TYR A 8 -3.94 12.42 -2.73
CA TYR A 8 -3.93 11.10 -2.09
C TYR A 8 -4.29 9.99 -3.08
N ALA A 9 -5.27 10.21 -3.96
CA ALA A 9 -5.65 9.27 -5.00
C ALA A 9 -4.52 9.06 -6.02
N ALA A 10 -3.83 10.14 -6.42
CA ALA A 10 -2.70 10.07 -7.33
C ALA A 10 -1.53 9.26 -6.74
N GLU A 11 -1.15 9.53 -5.48
CA GLU A 11 -0.10 8.77 -4.79
C GLU A 11 -0.51 7.31 -4.54
N THR A 12 -1.80 7.05 -4.32
CA THR A 12 -2.34 5.68 -4.21
C THR A 12 -2.19 4.93 -5.54
N GLY A 13 -2.56 5.53 -6.67
CA GLY A 13 -2.35 4.92 -7.98
C GLY A 13 -0.86 4.68 -8.31
N ALA A 14 0.01 5.60 -7.90
CA ALA A 14 1.46 5.45 -8.06
C ALA A 14 2.01 4.31 -7.19
N LEU A 15 1.55 4.19 -5.96
CA LEU A 15 1.88 3.08 -5.05
C LEU A 15 1.47 1.73 -5.66
N GLU A 16 0.23 1.60 -6.11
CA GLU A 16 -0.25 0.34 -6.71
C GLU A 16 0.55 -0.04 -7.97
N THR A 17 0.90 0.95 -8.79
CA THR A 17 1.75 0.75 -9.98
C THR A 17 3.13 0.24 -9.59
N ALA A 18 3.76 0.84 -8.57
CA ALA A 18 5.08 0.44 -8.08
C ALA A 18 5.05 -0.98 -7.49
N LEU A 19 4.01 -1.31 -6.71
CA LEU A 19 3.81 -2.64 -6.16
C LEU A 19 3.65 -3.70 -7.26
N ALA A 20 2.87 -3.40 -8.30
CA ALA A 20 2.69 -4.30 -9.44
C ALA A 20 3.99 -4.52 -10.23
N ALA A 21 4.88 -3.51 -10.27
CA ALA A 21 6.20 -3.60 -10.89
C ALA A 21 7.26 -4.27 -10.01
N GLY A 22 6.98 -4.51 -8.72
CA GLY A 22 7.96 -4.99 -7.74
C GLY A 22 8.99 -3.93 -7.34
N ASP A 23 8.74 -2.65 -7.66
CA ASP A 23 9.59 -1.53 -7.26
C ASP A 23 9.20 -1.07 -5.84
N PHE A 24 9.74 -1.78 -4.84
CA PHE A 24 9.40 -1.55 -3.44
C PHE A 24 9.96 -0.24 -2.88
N ASP A 25 11.06 0.28 -3.44
CA ASP A 25 11.63 1.56 -3.01
C ASP A 25 10.69 2.71 -3.41
N THR A 26 10.21 2.70 -4.66
CA THR A 26 9.19 3.66 -5.11
C THR A 26 7.88 3.48 -4.35
N ALA A 27 7.44 2.24 -4.11
CA ALA A 27 6.24 1.97 -3.33
C ALA A 27 6.33 2.58 -1.93
N LEU A 28 7.44 2.36 -1.21
CA LEU A 28 7.65 2.93 0.12
C LEU A 28 7.63 4.47 0.11
N ALA A 29 8.23 5.08 -0.92
CA ALA A 29 8.23 6.53 -1.06
C ALA A 29 6.82 7.09 -1.34
N CYS A 30 6.01 6.41 -2.17
CA CYS A 30 4.62 6.76 -2.40
C CYS A 30 3.79 6.64 -1.12
N ASP A 31 3.96 5.55 -0.36
CA ASP A 31 3.22 5.36 0.89
C ASP A 31 3.56 6.43 1.93
N GLN A 32 4.84 6.79 2.07
CA GLN A 32 5.24 7.90 2.96
C GLN A 32 4.52 9.21 2.59
N ARG A 33 4.44 9.54 1.29
CA ARG A 33 3.71 10.75 0.84
C ARG A 33 2.22 10.66 1.12
N ARG A 34 1.59 9.49 0.96
CA ARG A 34 0.18 9.24 1.33
C ARG A 34 -0.04 9.48 2.83
N GLN A 35 0.83 8.96 3.69
CA GLN A 35 0.75 9.15 5.14
C GLN A 35 0.90 10.62 5.54
N ASP A 36 1.78 11.36 4.87
CA ASP A 36 1.95 12.78 5.12
C ASP A 36 0.70 13.59 4.72
N LEU A 37 0.05 13.24 3.59
CA LEU A 37 -1.22 13.84 3.17
C LEU A 37 -2.35 13.57 4.18
N LEU A 38 -2.45 12.35 4.71
CA LEU A 38 -3.43 12.02 5.76
C LEU A 38 -3.18 12.83 7.04
N ARG A 39 -1.91 12.96 7.45
CA ARG A 39 -1.54 13.76 8.63
C ARG A 39 -1.88 15.24 8.44
N THR A 40 -1.63 15.79 7.26
CA THR A 40 -2.04 17.14 6.89
C THR A 40 -3.55 17.29 6.97
N ALA A 41 -4.31 16.36 6.38
CA ALA A 41 -5.78 16.40 6.42
C ALA A 41 -6.32 16.40 7.86
N ILE A 42 -5.78 15.56 8.75
CA ILE A 42 -6.17 15.50 10.17
C ILE A 42 -5.82 16.80 10.90
N THR A 43 -4.68 17.41 10.58
CA THR A 43 -4.18 18.61 11.31
C THR A 43 -4.89 19.90 10.88
N GLU A 44 -5.21 20.03 9.60
CA GLU A 44 -5.74 21.27 9.03
C GLU A 44 -7.27 21.37 9.11
N MET A 45 -7.95 20.27 9.43
CA MET A 45 -9.41 20.22 9.41
C MET A 45 -10.02 20.03 10.80
N PRO A 46 -11.24 20.55 11.03
CA PRO A 46 -12.00 20.24 12.24
C PRO A 46 -12.30 18.75 12.33
N GLU A 47 -12.15 18.16 13.53
CA GLU A 47 -12.43 16.72 13.78
C GLU A 47 -13.90 16.31 13.50
N ASN A 48 -14.82 17.28 13.54
CA ASN A 48 -16.25 17.07 13.26
C ASN A 48 -16.62 17.31 11.78
N ASP A 49 -15.64 17.36 10.88
CA ASP A 49 -15.90 17.48 9.45
C ASP A 49 -16.29 16.11 8.87
N ASP A 50 -17.56 15.95 8.49
CA ASP A 50 -18.10 14.71 7.93
C ASP A 50 -17.35 14.26 6.66
N ASP A 51 -16.84 15.22 5.88
CA ASP A 51 -16.06 14.93 4.69
C ASP A 51 -14.65 14.44 5.03
N LEU A 52 -14.02 14.95 6.09
CA LEU A 52 -12.79 14.37 6.62
C LEU A 52 -13.02 12.93 7.08
N GLN A 53 -14.06 12.69 7.88
CA GLN A 53 -14.34 11.37 8.43
C GLN A 53 -14.57 10.33 7.34
N ARG A 54 -15.37 10.68 6.32
CA ARG A 54 -15.58 9.79 5.16
C ARG A 54 -14.27 9.53 4.42
N PHE A 55 -13.46 10.57 4.20
CA PHE A 55 -12.16 10.41 3.53
C PHE A 55 -11.22 9.47 4.28
N LEU A 56 -11.13 9.61 5.61
CA LEU A 56 -10.28 8.75 6.44
C LEU A 56 -10.79 7.30 6.44
N ALA A 57 -12.10 7.08 6.50
CA ALA A 57 -12.69 5.74 6.42
C ALA A 57 -12.42 5.06 5.07
N ASP A 58 -12.55 5.80 3.96
CA ASP A 58 -12.24 5.30 2.61
C ASP A 58 -10.74 4.95 2.50
N ALA A 59 -9.86 5.80 3.04
CA ALA A 59 -8.42 5.57 3.08
C ALA A 59 -8.05 4.33 3.92
N GLU A 60 -8.68 4.14 5.08
CA GLU A 60 -8.49 2.98 5.95
C GLU A 60 -8.91 1.68 5.26
N ALA A 61 -10.12 1.65 4.67
CA ALA A 61 -10.64 0.48 3.97
C ALA A 61 -9.71 0.06 2.82
N HIS A 62 -9.23 1.03 2.04
CA HIS A 62 -8.30 0.75 0.94
C HIS A 62 -6.94 0.23 1.45
N ASN A 63 -6.43 0.78 2.55
CA ASN A 63 -5.17 0.30 3.14
C ASN A 63 -5.31 -1.14 3.66
N ALA A 64 -6.45 -1.51 4.25
CA ALA A 64 -6.70 -2.87 4.70
C ALA A 64 -6.67 -3.86 3.52
N GLU A 65 -7.36 -3.55 2.42
CA GLU A 65 -7.33 -4.37 1.19
C GLU A 65 -5.92 -4.51 0.63
N MET A 66 -5.14 -3.43 0.62
CA MET A 66 -3.77 -3.44 0.13
C MET A 66 -2.85 -4.32 0.98
N ILE A 67 -3.00 -4.27 2.31
CA ILE A 67 -2.24 -5.12 3.24
C ILE A 67 -2.58 -6.59 2.98
N ASP A 68 -3.86 -6.95 2.87
CA ASP A 68 -4.28 -8.33 2.60
C ASP A 68 -3.64 -8.86 1.31
N ARG A 69 -3.62 -8.06 0.24
CA ARG A 69 -2.97 -8.41 -1.04
C ARG A 69 -1.46 -8.61 -0.90
N LEU A 70 -0.79 -7.74 -0.13
CA LEU A 70 0.65 -7.85 0.12
C LEU A 70 1.00 -9.10 0.93
N GLU A 71 0.22 -9.40 1.96
CA GLU A 71 0.38 -10.61 2.77
C GLU A 71 0.17 -11.87 1.94
N GLU A 72 -0.84 -11.89 1.07
CA GLU A 72 -1.05 -12.98 0.13
C GLU A 72 0.16 -13.17 -0.80
N GLY A 73 0.66 -12.08 -1.39
CA GLY A 73 1.85 -12.10 -2.23
C GLY A 73 3.08 -12.65 -1.52
N LEU A 74 3.32 -12.26 -0.26
CA LEU A 74 4.41 -12.79 0.56
C LEU A 74 4.26 -14.28 0.83
N MET A 75 3.04 -14.74 1.14
CA MET A 75 2.77 -16.17 1.34
C MET A 75 3.04 -16.99 0.07
N GLN A 76 2.60 -16.49 -1.09
CA GLN A 76 2.86 -17.13 -2.38
C GLN A 76 4.35 -17.17 -2.70
N GLY A 77 5.06 -16.05 -2.52
CA GLY A 77 6.51 -15.95 -2.72
C GLY A 77 7.29 -16.92 -1.83
N ARG A 78 6.92 -17.04 -0.55
CA ARG A 78 7.54 -18.00 0.38
C ARG A 78 7.36 -19.45 -0.07
N ARG A 79 6.17 -19.81 -0.57
CA ARG A 79 5.89 -21.15 -1.11
C ARG A 79 6.74 -21.44 -2.35
N ALA A 80 6.83 -20.49 -3.28
CA ALA A 80 7.65 -20.62 -4.48
C ALA A 80 9.15 -20.79 -4.15
N LEU A 81 9.66 -20.00 -3.20
CA LEU A 81 11.04 -20.12 -2.74
C LEU A 81 11.33 -21.50 -2.13
N ALA A 82 10.44 -22.01 -1.27
CA ALA A 82 10.60 -23.33 -0.67
C ALA A 82 10.62 -24.46 -1.73
N GLN A 83 9.78 -24.35 -2.77
CA GLN A 83 9.78 -25.29 -3.89
C GLN A 83 11.09 -25.21 -4.68
N SER A 84 11.58 -24.01 -4.98
CA SER A 84 12.86 -23.80 -5.67
C SER A 84 14.03 -24.39 -4.89
N GLN A 85 14.08 -24.18 -3.58
CA GLN A 85 15.11 -24.76 -2.70
C GLN A 85 15.05 -26.31 -2.69
N LYS A 86 13.84 -26.90 -2.68
CA LYS A 86 13.67 -28.35 -2.74
C LYS A 86 14.18 -28.92 -4.07
N ALA A 87 13.87 -28.26 -5.18
CA ALA A 87 14.33 -28.66 -6.51
C ALA A 87 15.86 -28.58 -6.61
N MET A 88 16.46 -27.48 -6.13
CA MET A 88 17.91 -27.30 -6.13
C MET A 88 18.63 -28.43 -5.39
N LYS A 89 18.14 -28.82 -4.20
CA LYS A 89 18.71 -29.95 -3.44
C LYS A 89 18.65 -31.27 -4.20
N ALA A 90 17.59 -31.50 -4.98
CA ALA A 90 17.44 -32.72 -5.77
C ALA A 90 18.41 -32.79 -6.96
N TYR A 91 18.86 -31.66 -7.51
CA TYR A 91 19.85 -31.61 -8.60
C TYR A 91 21.31 -31.71 -8.12
N THR A 92 21.55 -31.42 -6.84
CA THR A 92 22.89 -31.48 -6.22
C THR A 92 23.18 -32.81 -5.50
N LEU A 93 22.24 -33.76 -5.54
CA LEU A 93 22.37 -35.13 -5.03
C LEU A 93 22.51 -36.11 -6.21
#